data_AF-A0A2E8JS19-F1
#
_entry.id   AF-A0A2E8JS19-F1
#
_cell.length_a   1.000
_cell.length_b   1.000
_cell.length_c   1.000
_cell.angle_alpha   90.00
_cell.angle_beta   90.00
_cell.angle_gamma   90.00
#
_symmetry.space_group_name_H-M   'P 1'
#
loop_
_entity.id
_entity.type
_entity.pdbx_description
1 polymer ?
#
loop_
_entity_poly.entity_id
_entity_poly.type
_entity_poly.pdbx_seq_one_letter_code
_entity_poly.pdbx_strand_id
1 'polypeptide(L)'
;MTCTYSNERTDKIARLNDAFRTTLTGGRVMMTKGVTALGSQTQDDILRAVKAFSAFTPDNDPHGEHDFGFVKVGDHDLFWKIDYYDPTLSHHTEDATKPDVTRRVLTIMLTEEY
;
A
#
# COMPACT_ATOMS: atom_id res chain seq x y z
N MET A 1 -23.50 -12.29 21.57
CA MET A 1 -22.10 -12.10 21.95
C MET A 1 -21.28 -12.16 20.67
N THR A 2 -21.15 -11.04 19.97
CA THR A 2 -20.41 -10.95 18.70
C THR A 2 -19.07 -10.28 19.00
N CYS A 3 -18.02 -11.05 18.77
CA CYS A 3 -16.61 -10.72 18.92
C CYS A 3 -16.27 -9.39 18.19
N THR A 4 -15.97 -8.32 18.92
CA THR A 4 -15.66 -6.96 18.41
C THR A 4 -14.24 -6.80 17.86
N TYR A 5 -13.45 -7.87 17.80
CA TYR A 5 -12.02 -7.79 17.47
C TYR A 5 -11.70 -7.52 15.99
N SER A 6 -12.66 -7.76 15.08
CA SER A 6 -12.43 -7.58 13.63
C SER A 6 -12.26 -6.12 13.23
N ASN A 7 -12.94 -5.17 13.90
CA ASN A 7 -12.88 -3.76 13.51
C ASN A 7 -11.62 -3.08 14.05
N GLU A 8 -11.27 -3.28 15.32
CA GLU A 8 -10.10 -2.62 15.94
C GLU A 8 -8.77 -3.03 15.31
N ARG A 9 -8.66 -4.31 14.92
CA ARG A 9 -7.47 -4.84 14.24
C ARG A 9 -7.31 -4.20 12.86
N THR A 10 -8.35 -4.28 12.03
CA THR A 10 -8.38 -3.68 10.69
C THR A 10 -8.11 -2.18 10.75
N ASP A 11 -8.81 -1.45 11.63
CA ASP A 11 -8.61 -0.01 11.81
C ASP A 11 -7.16 0.34 12.19
N LYS A 12 -6.50 -0.52 12.97
CA LYS A 12 -5.09 -0.35 13.33
C LYS A 12 -4.17 -0.60 12.13
N ILE A 13 -4.46 -1.62 11.32
CA ILE A 13 -3.70 -1.90 10.09
C ILE A 13 -3.85 -0.74 9.11
N ALA A 14 -5.09 -0.27 8.88
CA ALA A 14 -5.39 0.89 8.03
C ALA A 14 -4.62 2.13 8.45
N ARG A 15 -4.64 2.48 9.75
CA ARG A 15 -3.86 3.62 10.27
C ARG A 15 -2.36 3.49 10.02
N LEU A 16 -1.80 2.30 10.16
CA LEU A 16 -0.37 2.05 9.91
C LEU A 16 -0.04 2.10 8.42
N ASN A 17 -0.93 1.62 7.57
CA ASN A 17 -0.81 1.67 6.12
C ASN A 17 -0.90 3.10 5.61
N ASP A 18 -1.87 3.88 6.08
CA ASP A 18 -1.97 5.30 5.75
C ASP A 18 -0.75 6.08 6.23
N ALA A 19 -0.27 5.83 7.46
CA ALA A 19 0.94 6.48 7.98
C ALA A 19 2.15 6.16 7.08
N PHE A 20 2.32 4.90 6.67
CA PHE A 20 3.41 4.52 5.76
C PHE A 20 3.20 5.12 4.36
N ARG A 21 2.03 4.96 3.75
CA ARG A 21 1.72 5.44 2.39
C ARG A 21 1.86 6.95 2.24
N THR A 22 1.42 7.72 3.23
CA THR A 22 1.44 9.19 3.18
C THR A 22 2.81 9.78 3.51
N THR A 23 3.67 9.07 4.25
CA THR A 23 5.00 9.56 4.65
C THR A 23 6.15 8.87 3.92
N LEU A 24 5.89 7.70 3.33
CA LEU A 24 6.87 6.77 2.76
C LEU A 24 8.00 6.37 3.73
N THR A 25 7.75 6.47 5.04
CA THR A 25 8.74 6.26 6.09
C THR A 25 8.44 4.96 6.86
N GLY A 26 9.49 4.23 7.27
CA GLY A 26 9.35 3.02 8.08
C GLY A 26 9.04 1.73 7.30
N GLY A 27 8.95 1.81 5.97
CA GLY A 27 8.77 0.67 5.07
C GLY A 27 9.69 0.76 3.85
N ARG A 28 9.38 -0.03 2.81
CA ARG A 28 10.08 0.00 1.52
C ARG A 28 9.13 0.39 0.41
N VAL A 29 9.57 1.26 -0.48
CA VAL A 29 8.83 1.60 -1.70
C VAL A 29 9.53 0.94 -2.87
N MET A 30 8.76 0.19 -3.66
CA MET A 30 9.20 -0.52 -4.84
C MET A 30 8.38 -0.03 -6.03
N MET A 31 9.05 0.19 -7.15
CA MET A 31 8.42 0.48 -8.44
C MET A 31 8.83 -0.61 -9.43
N THR A 32 7.88 -1.11 -10.21
CA THR A 32 8.18 -2.07 -11.27
C THR A 32 8.98 -1.43 -12.40
N LYS A 33 9.50 -2.28 -13.30
CA LYS A 33 10.28 -1.82 -14.45
C LYS A 33 9.48 -0.85 -15.32
N GLY A 34 8.20 -1.14 -15.58
CA GLY A 34 7.31 -0.26 -16.34
C GLY A 34 7.25 1.15 -15.73
N VAL A 35 6.99 1.25 -14.43
CA VAL A 35 6.94 2.53 -13.71
C VAL A 35 8.29 3.24 -13.71
N THR A 36 9.40 2.53 -13.48
CA THR A 36 10.73 3.15 -13.49
C THR A 36 11.13 3.68 -14.87
N ALA A 37 10.62 3.10 -15.96
CA ALA A 37 10.88 3.54 -17.32
C ALA A 37 10.19 4.86 -17.70
N LEU A 38 9.18 5.31 -16.94
CA LEU A 38 8.42 6.53 -17.20
C LEU A 38 9.18 7.85 -16.91
N GLY A 39 10.39 7.74 -16.35
CA GLY A 39 11.20 8.88 -15.94
C GLY A 39 10.82 9.47 -14.58
N SER A 40 11.74 10.24 -14.00
CA SER A 40 11.65 10.71 -12.61
C SER A 40 10.46 11.62 -12.35
N GLN A 41 10.12 12.52 -13.28
CA GLN A 41 9.00 13.44 -13.10
C GLN A 41 7.68 12.68 -12.98
N THR A 42 7.44 11.70 -13.85
CA THR A 42 6.24 10.86 -13.79
C THR A 42 6.21 10.02 -12.51
N GLN A 43 7.36 9.49 -12.07
CA GLN A 43 7.46 8.77 -10.80
C GLN A 43 7.10 9.65 -9.60
N ASP A 44 7.56 10.91 -9.57
CA ASP A 44 7.20 11.87 -8.52
C ASP A 44 5.70 12.17 -8.52
N ASP A 45 5.09 12.32 -9.70
CA ASP A 45 3.65 12.54 -9.87
C ASP A 45 2.84 11.34 -9.37
N ILE A 46 3.30 10.13 -9.68
CA ILE A 46 2.74 8.87 -9.18
C ILE A 46 2.83 8.79 -7.66
N LEU A 47 4.00 9.08 -7.07
CA LEU A 47 4.16 9.10 -5.62
C LEU A 47 3.22 10.11 -4.95
N ARG A 48 3.06 11.30 -5.54
CA ARG A 48 2.10 12.30 -5.04
C ARG A 48 0.67 11.80 -5.09
N ALA A 49 0.26 11.15 -6.19
CA ALA A 49 -1.07 10.56 -6.33
C ALA A 49 -1.31 9.44 -5.30
N VAL A 50 -0.36 8.52 -5.13
CA VAL A 50 -0.44 7.42 -4.15
C VAL A 50 -0.51 7.97 -2.72
N LYS A 51 0.28 9.00 -2.37
CA LYS A 51 0.22 9.66 -1.04
C LYS A 51 -1.11 10.36 -0.80
N ALA A 52 -1.73 10.92 -1.84
CA ALA A 52 -3.00 11.67 -1.74
C ALA A 52 -4.26 10.79 -1.82
N PHE A 53 -4.11 9.51 -2.23
CA PHE A 53 -5.25 8.60 -2.38
C PHE A 53 -6.06 8.49 -1.08
N SER A 54 -7.38 8.54 -1.20
CA SER A 54 -8.32 8.43 -0.08
C SER A 54 -9.67 7.84 -0.50
N ALA A 55 -9.78 7.35 -1.73
CA ALA A 55 -11.01 6.81 -2.31
C ALA A 55 -11.16 5.31 -2.01
N PHE A 56 -11.09 4.95 -0.72
CA PHE A 56 -11.34 3.58 -0.26
C PHE A 56 -12.85 3.33 -0.22
N THR A 57 -13.27 2.21 -0.80
CA THR A 57 -14.65 1.78 -0.97
C THR A 57 -14.72 0.27 -0.74
N PRO A 58 -15.90 -0.30 -0.41
CA PRO A 58 -16.04 -1.75 -0.25
C PRO A 58 -15.58 -2.57 -1.47
N ASP A 59 -15.60 -1.99 -2.68
CA ASP A 59 -15.23 -2.67 -3.92
C ASP A 59 -13.71 -2.76 -4.12
N ASN A 60 -12.95 -1.75 -3.69
CA ASN A 60 -11.49 -1.70 -3.86
C ASN A 60 -10.70 -1.94 -2.57
N ASP A 61 -11.37 -1.98 -1.42
CA ASP A 61 -10.80 -2.27 -0.11
C ASP A 61 -11.75 -3.15 0.71
N PRO A 62 -11.98 -4.41 0.28
CA PRO A 62 -12.93 -5.32 0.94
C PRO A 62 -12.51 -5.70 2.37
N HIS A 63 -11.23 -5.55 2.69
CA HIS A 63 -10.67 -5.84 4.00
C HIS A 63 -10.60 -4.62 4.92
N GLY A 64 -10.78 -3.40 4.39
CA GLY A 64 -10.71 -2.14 5.14
C GLY A 64 -9.30 -1.80 5.61
N GLU A 65 -8.28 -2.43 5.04
CA GLU A 65 -6.89 -2.30 5.50
C GLU A 65 -6.15 -1.16 4.81
N HIS A 66 -6.74 -0.52 3.80
CA HIS A 66 -6.12 0.56 3.04
C HIS A 66 -4.79 0.13 2.40
N ASP A 67 -4.70 -1.13 1.97
CA ASP A 67 -3.48 -1.77 1.47
C ASP A 67 -3.43 -1.90 -0.05
N PHE A 68 -4.47 -1.50 -0.76
CA PHE A 68 -4.53 -1.53 -2.22
C PHE A 68 -5.22 -0.29 -2.78
N GLY A 69 -4.82 0.13 -3.97
CA GLY A 69 -5.55 1.17 -4.69
C GLY A 69 -5.16 1.33 -6.14
N PHE A 70 -5.97 2.12 -6.82
CA PHE A 70 -5.83 2.48 -8.23
C PHE A 70 -5.66 3.99 -8.36
N VAL A 71 -4.69 4.43 -9.16
CA VAL A 71 -4.52 5.84 -9.51
C VAL A 71 -4.27 5.97 -11.02
N LYS A 72 -4.77 7.07 -11.58
CA LYS A 72 -4.46 7.48 -12.95
C LYS A 72 -3.56 8.70 -12.91
N VAL A 73 -2.40 8.64 -13.58
CA VAL A 73 -1.45 9.76 -13.68
C VAL A 73 -1.10 9.97 -15.15
N GLY A 74 -1.57 11.08 -15.73
CA GLY A 74 -1.53 11.28 -17.18
C GLY A 74 -2.30 10.17 -17.90
N ASP A 75 -1.63 9.52 -18.85
CA ASP A 75 -2.17 8.38 -19.60
C ASP A 75 -1.87 7.02 -18.94
N HIS A 76 -1.23 7.02 -17.76
CA HIS A 76 -0.85 5.79 -17.06
C HIS A 76 -1.87 5.40 -16.02
N ASP A 77 -2.35 4.16 -16.12
CA ASP A 77 -3.19 3.49 -15.15
C ASP A 77 -2.28 2.64 -14.25
N LEU A 78 -2.35 2.87 -12.93
CA LEU A 78 -1.45 2.23 -11.97
C LEU A 78 -2.22 1.56 -10.84
N PHE A 79 -1.74 0.39 -10.45
CA PHE A 79 -2.04 -0.20 -9.16
C PHE A 79 -0.92 0.07 -8.17
N TRP A 80 -1.28 0.19 -6.91
CA TRP A 80 -0.34 0.13 -5.81
C TRP A 80 -0.89 -0.81 -4.73
N LYS A 81 0.02 -1.47 -4.03
CA LYS A 81 -0.34 -2.32 -2.88
C LYS A 81 0.70 -2.26 -1.77
N ILE A 82 0.30 -2.57 -0.54
CA ILE A 82 1.16 -2.66 0.63
C ILE A 82 1.17 -4.10 1.11
N ASP A 83 2.26 -4.82 0.88
CA ASP A 83 2.45 -6.17 1.40
C ASP A 83 3.09 -6.12 2.80
N TYR A 84 2.70 -7.07 3.66
CA TYR A 84 3.24 -7.21 5.02
C TYR A 84 4.21 -8.38 5.10
N TYR A 85 5.49 -8.09 5.28
CA TYR A 85 6.52 -9.11 5.44
C TYR A 85 7.07 -9.18 6.87
N ASP A 86 7.68 -10.31 7.20
CA ASP A 86 8.54 -10.43 8.37
C ASP A 86 9.80 -9.53 8.24
N PRO A 87 10.62 -9.37 9.31
CA PRO A 87 11.83 -8.56 9.25
C PRO A 87 12.89 -9.02 8.23
N THR A 88 12.82 -10.26 7.76
CA THR A 88 13.75 -10.84 6.76
C THR A 88 13.28 -10.64 5.32
N LEU A 89 12.02 -10.23 5.10
CA LEU A 89 11.36 -10.13 3.80
C LEU A 89 11.19 -11.47 3.06
N SER A 90 11.22 -12.59 3.78
CA SER A 90 11.12 -13.93 3.18
C SER A 90 9.68 -14.46 3.20
N HIS A 91 8.92 -14.10 4.23
CA HIS A 91 7.55 -14.55 4.43
C HIS A 91 6.64 -13.39 4.84
N HIS A 92 5.33 -13.60 4.70
CA HIS A 92 4.36 -12.69 5.30
C HIS A 92 4.43 -12.75 6.82
N THR A 93 4.27 -11.59 7.46
CA THR A 93 4.17 -11.54 8.93
C THR A 93 2.85 -12.14 9.40
N GLU A 94 2.83 -12.77 10.56
CA GLU A 94 1.60 -13.26 11.19
C GLU A 94 0.76 -12.13 11.79
N ASP A 95 1.37 -10.98 12.12
CA ASP A 95 0.69 -9.89 12.82
C ASP A 95 1.03 -8.49 12.28
N ALA A 96 0.31 -8.09 11.21
CA ALA A 96 0.45 -6.78 10.57
C ALA A 96 0.17 -5.57 11.50
N THR A 97 -0.45 -5.78 12.68
CA THR A 97 -0.66 -4.70 13.65
C THR A 97 0.59 -4.33 14.46
N LYS A 98 1.68 -5.09 14.33
CA LYS A 98 2.90 -4.93 15.11
C LYS A 98 4.06 -4.42 14.24
N PRO A 99 4.38 -3.11 14.29
CA PRO A 99 5.41 -2.53 13.43
C PRO A 99 6.83 -3.04 13.69
N ASP A 100 7.10 -3.57 14.88
CA ASP A 100 8.37 -4.15 15.30
C ASP A 100 8.68 -5.49 14.59
N VAL A 101 7.65 -6.25 14.22
CA VAL A 101 7.76 -7.53 13.50
C VAL A 101 7.20 -7.48 12.08
N THR A 102 6.80 -6.30 11.59
CA THR A 102 6.21 -6.12 10.26
C THR A 102 7.00 -5.13 9.43
N ARG A 103 7.39 -5.54 8.23
CA ARG A 103 7.93 -4.68 7.18
C ARG A 103 6.85 -4.46 6.13
N ARG A 104 6.41 -3.21 5.99
CA ARG A 104 5.48 -2.80 4.92
C ARG A 104 6.25 -2.51 3.64
N VAL A 105 5.79 -3.10 2.54
CA VAL A 105 6.37 -2.89 1.22
C VAL A 105 5.29 -2.33 0.30
N LEU A 106 5.40 -1.05 -0.04
CA LEU A 106 4.54 -0.40 -1.03
C LEU A 106 5.09 -0.71 -2.42
N THR A 107 4.38 -1.50 -3.21
CA THR A 107 4.72 -1.77 -4.61
C THR A 107 3.80 -0.97 -5.51
N ILE A 108 4.37 -0.22 -6.45
CA ILE A 108 3.65 0.56 -7.46
C ILE A 108 3.97 -0.03 -8.83
N MET A 109 2.93 -0.30 -9.61
CA MET A 109 3.04 -0.97 -10.91
C MET A 109 2.01 -0.44 -11.91
N LEU A 110 2.30 -0.59 -13.21
CA LEU A 110 1.29 -0.37 -14.24
C LEU A 110 0.21 -1.45 -14.11
N THR A 111 -1.04 -1.14 -14.48
CA THR A 111 -2.13 -2.13 -14.44
C THR A 111 -1.87 -3.34 -15.33
N GLU A 112 -1.11 -3.19 -16.41
CA GLU A 112 -0.69 -4.28 -17.30
C GLU A 112 0.39 -5.20 -16.72
N GLU A 113 1.02 -4.81 -15.61
CA GLU A 113 2.03 -5.60 -14.90
C GLU A 113 1.44 -6.39 -13.71
N TYR A 114 0.13 -6.27 -13.47
CA TYR A 114 -0.62 -6.93 -12.40
C TYR A 114 -1.39 -8.15 -12.92
#